data_AF-A0A7S2FXI8-F1
#
_entry.id   AF-A0A7S2FXI8-F1
#
_cell.length_a   1.000
_cell.length_b   1.000
_cell.length_c   1.000
_cell.angle_alpha   90.00
_cell.angle_beta   90.00
_cell.angle_gamma   90.00
#
_symmetry.space_group_name_H-M   'P 1'
#
loop_
_entity.id
_entity.type
_entity.pdbx_description
1 polymer ?
#
loop_
_entity_poly.entity_id
_entity_poly.type
_entity_poly.pdbx_seq_one_letter_code
_entity_poly.pdbx_strand_id
1 'polypeptide(L)'
;LAEMSVHQTREFFYTQGEIVDQPNVGAQLTNEYWRPGNSCMFLDLVSNLTQKQLSGQAWIDKISEDTENLLLRERQAYDIAVSTVRDDHANPVDLGMRMIVKDGDMLIADSEVCGSFLRTCEFFERYVKGRYFDEF
;
A
#
# COMPACT_ATOMS: atom_id res chain seq x y z
N LEU A 1 22.21 4.38 -0.01
CA LEU A 1 21.55 5.69 0.22
C LEU A 1 20.03 5.56 0.17
N ALA A 2 19.44 5.13 -0.96
CA ALA A 2 17.98 4.92 -1.05
C ALA A 2 17.43 3.91 -0.02
N GLU A 3 18.09 2.77 0.18
CA GLU A 3 17.67 1.81 1.22
C GLU A 3 17.69 2.43 2.62
N MET A 4 18.80 3.08 2.99
CA MET A 4 18.92 3.76 4.28
C MET A 4 17.81 4.80 4.50
N SER A 5 17.49 5.60 3.48
CA SER A 5 16.42 6.61 3.59
C SER A 5 15.05 5.98 3.76
N VAL A 6 14.78 4.84 3.11
CA VAL A 6 13.52 4.12 3.27
C VAL A 6 13.38 3.63 4.70
N HIS A 7 14.43 3.00 5.27
CA HIS A 7 14.40 2.54 6.65
C HIS A 7 14.27 3.67 7.66
N GLN A 8 15.02 4.77 7.49
CA GLN A 8 14.92 5.95 8.35
C GLN A 8 13.54 6.63 8.25
N THR A 9 12.97 6.72 7.05
CA THR A 9 11.63 7.28 6.83
C THR A 9 10.55 6.41 7.46
N ARG A 10 10.66 5.09 7.36
CA ARG A 10 9.74 4.16 8.04
C ARG A 10 9.83 4.29 9.55
N GLU A 11 11.04 4.29 10.11
CA GLU A 11 11.26 4.49 11.55
C GLU A 11 10.58 5.78 12.04
N PHE A 12 10.75 6.89 11.31
CA PHE A 12 10.09 8.15 11.61
C PHE A 12 8.56 8.00 11.66
N PHE A 13 7.93 7.36 10.67
CA PHE A 13 6.48 7.17 10.68
C PHE A 13 6.03 6.23 11.80
N TYR A 14 6.80 5.20 12.13
CA TYR A 14 6.48 4.32 13.26
C TYR A 14 6.46 5.05 14.61
N THR A 15 7.16 6.19 14.74
CA THR A 15 7.03 7.05 15.94
C THR A 15 5.66 7.76 16.04
N GLN A 16 4.93 7.85 14.93
CA GLN A 16 3.61 8.47 14.83
C GLN A 16 2.45 7.46 14.85
N GLY A 17 2.75 6.16 14.91
CA GLY A 17 1.78 5.06 14.84
C GLY A 17 2.05 4.12 13.67
N GLU A 18 1.05 3.33 13.30
CA GLU A 18 1.13 2.49 12.10
C GLU A 18 1.20 3.35 10.84
N ILE A 19 1.83 2.82 9.79
CA ILE A 19 1.93 3.52 8.50
C ILE A 19 0.62 3.40 7.72
N VAL A 20 -0.02 2.23 7.78
CA VAL A 20 -1.25 1.92 7.05
C VAL A 20 -2.41 2.68 7.68
N ASP A 21 -3.27 3.26 6.84
CA ASP A 21 -4.46 4.04 7.21
C ASP A 21 -4.21 5.27 8.11
N GLN A 22 -2.94 5.68 8.26
CA GLN A 22 -2.60 6.87 9.02
C GLN A 22 -2.75 8.13 8.14
N PRO A 23 -3.70 9.03 8.44
CA PRO A 23 -4.12 10.09 7.52
C PRO A 23 -3.01 11.11 7.21
N ASN A 24 -2.04 11.25 8.11
CA ASN A 24 -0.97 12.24 7.98
C ASN A 24 0.20 11.76 7.11
N VAL A 25 0.38 10.44 6.94
CA VAL A 25 1.53 9.88 6.21
C VAL A 25 1.56 10.37 4.77
N GLY A 26 0.43 10.26 4.06
CA GLY A 26 0.32 10.70 2.67
C GLY A 26 0.55 12.21 2.51
N ALA A 27 0.02 13.02 3.42
CA ALA A 27 0.21 14.47 3.39
C ALA A 27 1.69 14.86 3.61
N GLN A 28 2.37 14.21 4.56
CA GLN A 28 3.79 14.44 4.82
C GLN A 28 4.66 14.01 3.64
N LEU A 29 4.45 12.81 3.07
CA LEU A 29 5.18 12.37 1.88
C LEU A 29 4.97 13.29 0.68
N THR A 30 3.73 13.75 0.49
CA THR A 30 3.40 14.69 -0.59
C THR A 30 4.16 16.00 -0.44
N ASN A 31 4.20 16.57 0.76
CA ASN A 31 4.81 17.88 0.99
C ASN A 31 6.34 17.82 1.01
N GLU A 32 6.91 16.79 1.64
CA GLU A 32 8.36 16.72 1.88
C GLU A 32 9.13 15.99 0.79
N TYR A 33 8.56 14.97 0.12
CA TYR A 33 9.23 14.20 -0.93
C TYR A 33 8.73 14.52 -2.34
N TRP A 34 7.42 14.41 -2.56
CA TRP A 34 6.89 14.38 -3.94
C TRP A 34 6.75 15.76 -4.56
N ARG A 35 6.26 16.76 -3.81
CA ARG A 35 6.09 18.12 -4.29
C ARG A 35 7.42 18.80 -4.63
N PRO A 36 8.50 18.68 -3.83
CA PRO A 36 9.81 19.22 -4.22
C PRO A 36 10.44 18.42 -5.36
N GLY A 37 10.33 17.09 -5.33
CA GLY A 37 10.96 16.22 -6.33
C GLY A 37 12.45 16.53 -6.48
N ASN A 38 12.89 16.85 -7.70
CA ASN A 38 14.30 17.16 -7.99
C ASN A 38 14.71 18.61 -7.72
N SER A 39 13.81 19.46 -7.21
CA SER A 39 14.16 20.85 -6.87
C SER A 39 14.98 20.96 -5.57
N CYS A 40 15.05 19.89 -4.77
CA CYS A 40 15.83 19.81 -3.54
C CYS A 40 16.81 18.63 -3.63
N MET A 41 17.92 18.69 -2.87
CA MET A 41 18.84 17.57 -2.81
C MET A 41 18.20 16.40 -2.06
N PHE A 42 18.48 15.18 -2.50
CA PHE A 42 17.91 13.97 -1.91
C PHE A 42 18.12 13.88 -0.39
N LEU A 43 19.30 14.23 0.12
CA LEU A 43 19.60 14.22 1.55
C LEU A 43 18.75 15.25 2.32
N ASP A 44 18.46 16.39 1.69
CA ASP A 44 17.62 17.43 2.29
C ASP A 44 16.20 16.92 2.44
N LEU A 45 15.64 16.19 1.45
CA LEU A 45 14.30 15.59 1.53
C LEU A 45 14.15 14.69 2.76
N VAL A 46 15.13 13.80 2.99
CA VAL A 46 15.15 12.91 4.15
C VAL A 46 15.21 13.73 5.43
N SER A 47 16.11 14.71 5.49
CA SER A 47 16.31 15.51 6.71
C SER A 47 15.13 16.41 7.03
N ASN A 48 14.44 16.94 6.02
CA ASN A 48 13.24 17.75 6.16
C ASN A 48 12.08 16.94 6.74
N LEU A 49 11.89 15.69 6.28
CA LEU A 49 10.85 14.84 6.84
C LEU A 49 11.22 14.33 8.25
N THR A 50 12.39 13.72 8.40
CA THR A 50 12.72 12.97 9.63
C THR A 50 13.37 13.84 10.71
N GLN A 51 13.65 15.12 10.43
CA GLN A 51 14.34 16.07 11.31
C GLN A 51 15.72 15.56 11.78
N LYS A 52 16.33 14.68 10.99
CA LYS A 52 17.60 13.99 11.27
C LYS A 52 18.40 13.85 9.99
N GLN A 53 19.71 13.98 10.08
CA GLN A 53 20.60 13.67 8.96
C GLN A 53 20.44 12.19 8.57
N LEU A 54 20.66 11.87 7.29
CA LEU A 54 20.60 10.49 6.82
C LEU A 54 21.64 9.64 7.55
N SER A 55 21.19 8.55 8.15
CA SER A 55 22.02 7.58 8.87
C SER A 55 21.70 6.16 8.42
N GLY A 56 22.65 5.25 8.63
CA GLY A 56 22.45 3.83 8.35
C GLY A 56 21.80 3.05 9.49
N GLN A 57 21.53 3.68 10.63
CA GLN A 57 21.22 2.98 11.87
C GLN A 57 19.94 2.14 11.74
N ALA A 58 18.84 2.74 11.28
CA ALA A 58 17.58 2.03 11.08
C ALA A 58 17.69 0.85 10.08
N TRP A 59 18.61 0.94 9.11
CA TRP A 59 18.88 -0.16 8.19
C TRP A 59 19.72 -1.26 8.84
N ILE A 60 20.79 -0.87 9.57
CA ILE A 60 21.66 -1.78 10.33
C ILE A 60 20.85 -2.56 11.37
N ASP A 61 20.00 -1.87 12.13
CA ASP A 61 19.15 -2.48 13.15
C ASP A 61 18.23 -3.53 12.51
N LYS A 62 17.69 -3.23 11.32
CA LYS A 62 16.81 -4.16 10.62
C LYS A 62 17.53 -5.40 10.10
N ILE A 63 18.73 -5.25 9.53
CA ILE A 63 19.50 -6.40 9.01
C ILE A 63 20.19 -7.20 10.13
N SER A 64 20.38 -6.60 11.30
CA SER A 64 20.98 -7.24 12.47
C SER A 64 19.95 -7.93 13.36
N GLU A 65 18.66 -7.79 13.06
CA GLU A 65 17.56 -8.49 13.74
C GLU A 65 17.67 -10.00 13.47
N ASP A 66 17.69 -10.78 14.55
CA ASP A 66 17.68 -12.23 14.44
C ASP A 66 16.38 -12.75 13.80
N THR A 67 16.49 -13.77 12.96
CA THR A 67 15.35 -14.28 12.17
C THR A 67 14.25 -14.88 13.05
N GLU A 68 14.60 -15.56 14.15
CA GLU A 68 13.59 -16.15 15.04
C GLU A 68 12.80 -15.06 15.76
N ASN A 69 13.49 -14.01 16.23
CA ASN A 69 12.87 -12.85 16.85
C ASN A 69 11.97 -12.08 15.87
N LEU A 70 12.43 -11.88 14.64
CA LEU A 70 11.64 -11.28 13.57
C LEU A 70 10.34 -12.06 13.35
N LEU A 71 10.43 -13.37 13.15
CA LEU A 71 9.26 -14.21 12.88
C LEU A 71 8.27 -14.20 14.05
N LEU A 72 8.76 -14.23 15.29
CA LEU A 72 7.91 -14.15 16.48
C LEU A 72 7.14 -12.83 16.52
N ARG A 73 7.83 -11.70 16.31
CA ARG A 73 7.23 -10.35 16.33
C ARG A 73 6.21 -10.16 15.22
N GLU A 74 6.56 -10.53 13.98
CA GLU A 74 5.66 -10.38 12.83
C GLU A 74 4.43 -11.29 12.96
N ARG A 75 4.59 -12.51 13.49
CA ARG A 75 3.46 -13.41 13.75
C ARG A 75 2.50 -12.82 14.77
N GLN A 76 3.00 -12.26 15.86
CA GLN A 76 2.16 -11.60 16.86
C GLN A 76 1.40 -10.41 16.25
N ALA A 77 2.07 -9.57 15.47
CA ALA A 77 1.45 -8.44 14.78
C ALA A 77 0.34 -8.91 13.81
N TYR A 78 0.60 -9.99 13.06
CA TYR A 78 -0.38 -10.60 12.16
C TYR A 78 -1.60 -11.15 12.92
N ASP A 79 -1.38 -11.92 13.99
CA ASP A 79 -2.45 -12.51 14.79
C ASP A 79 -3.34 -11.42 15.41
N ILE A 80 -2.75 -10.32 15.87
CA ILE A 80 -3.47 -9.13 16.34
C ILE A 80 -4.30 -8.53 15.19
N ALA A 81 -3.67 -8.25 14.04
CA ALA A 81 -4.35 -7.66 12.89
C ALA A 81 -5.58 -8.49 12.48
N VAL A 82 -5.41 -9.81 12.28
CA VAL A 82 -6.50 -10.73 11.93
C VAL A 82 -7.62 -10.73 12.97
N SER A 83 -7.29 -10.69 14.27
CA SER A 83 -8.31 -10.63 15.32
C SER A 83 -9.10 -9.32 15.36
N THR A 84 -8.53 -8.23 14.83
CA THR A 84 -9.15 -6.90 14.80
C THR A 84 -9.93 -6.60 13.53
N VAL A 85 -9.77 -7.40 12.46
CA VAL A 85 -10.57 -7.25 11.25
C VAL A 85 -12.04 -7.52 11.60
N ARG A 86 -12.87 -6.48 11.48
CA ARG A 86 -14.31 -6.64 11.53
C ARG A 86 -14.74 -7.39 10.27
N ASP A 87 -15.28 -8.58 10.44
CA ASP A 87 -16.05 -9.28 9.42
C ASP A 87 -17.33 -8.47 9.16
N ASP A 88 -17.23 -7.47 8.29
CA ASP A 88 -18.38 -6.76 7.74
C ASP A 88 -18.68 -7.26 6.31
N HIS A 89 -18.62 -8.58 6.10
CA HIS A 89 -19.13 -9.21 4.88
C HIS A 89 -20.64 -8.95 4.65
N ALA A 90 -21.33 -8.29 5.60
CA ALA A 90 -22.71 -7.86 5.45
C ALA A 90 -22.88 -6.70 4.44
N ASN A 91 -21.86 -5.85 4.27
CA ASN A 91 -21.89 -4.76 3.30
C ASN A 91 -21.14 -5.14 2.02
N PRO A 92 -21.76 -4.98 0.83
CA PRO A 92 -21.05 -5.18 -0.42
C PRO A 92 -19.89 -4.18 -0.52
N VAL A 93 -18.70 -4.67 -0.90
CA VAL A 93 -17.51 -3.84 -1.09
C VAL A 93 -17.80 -2.75 -2.13
N ASP A 94 -17.68 -1.50 -1.71
CA ASP A 94 -17.75 -0.33 -2.56
C ASP A 94 -16.49 0.53 -2.38
N LEU A 95 -15.78 0.74 -3.49
CA LEU A 95 -14.55 1.52 -3.53
C LEU A 95 -14.82 3.03 -3.67
N GLY A 96 -16.07 3.46 -3.84
CA GLY A 96 -16.43 4.85 -4.06
C GLY A 96 -15.84 5.41 -5.37
N MET A 97 -15.52 4.54 -6.33
CA MET A 97 -14.93 4.89 -7.62
C MET A 97 -15.67 4.20 -8.76
N ARG A 98 -15.62 4.83 -9.94
CA ARG A 98 -16.06 4.19 -11.18
C ARG A 98 -14.96 3.28 -11.71
N MET A 99 -15.26 1.99 -11.85
CA MET A 99 -14.37 1.00 -12.47
C MET A 99 -14.82 0.71 -13.89
N ILE A 100 -13.91 0.88 -14.85
CA ILE A 100 -14.14 0.54 -16.26
C ILE A 100 -13.10 -0.50 -16.66
N VAL A 101 -13.55 -1.66 -17.11
CA VAL A 101 -12.70 -2.77 -17.55
C VAL A 101 -12.76 -2.87 -19.07
N LYS A 102 -11.59 -2.82 -19.71
CA LYS A 102 -11.44 -2.89 -21.16
C LYS A 102 -10.36 -3.90 -21.55
N ASP A 103 -10.55 -4.55 -22.69
CA ASP A 103 -9.50 -5.30 -23.40
C ASP A 103 -9.28 -4.64 -24.77
N GLY A 104 -8.18 -3.90 -24.89
CA GLY A 104 -7.98 -2.97 -26.01
C GLY A 104 -9.11 -1.96 -26.12
N ASP A 105 -9.78 -1.93 -27.28
CA ASP A 105 -10.93 -1.07 -27.55
C ASP A 105 -12.28 -1.66 -27.08
N MET A 106 -12.29 -2.92 -26.66
CA MET A 106 -13.51 -3.59 -26.23
C MET A 106 -13.84 -3.24 -24.77
N LEU A 107 -15.03 -2.67 -24.55
CA LEU A 107 -15.59 -2.50 -23.21
C LEU A 107 -16.09 -3.86 -22.70
N ILE A 108 -15.51 -4.33 -21.59
CA ILE A 108 -15.91 -5.58 -20.93
C ILE A 108 -16.98 -5.31 -19.88
N ALA A 109 -16.72 -4.32 -19.01
CA ALA A 109 -17.61 -3.98 -17.91
C ALA A 109 -17.42 -2.52 -17.49
N ASP A 110 -18.48 -1.89 -17.01
CA ASP A 110 -18.47 -0.54 -16.45
C ASP A 110 -19.33 -0.54 -15.20
N SER A 111 -18.78 -0.13 -14.06
CA SER A 111 -19.47 -0.20 -12.78
C SER A 111 -20.72 0.68 -12.71
N GLU A 112 -20.82 1.74 -13.52
CA GLU A 112 -22.07 2.51 -13.64
C GLU A 112 -23.19 1.70 -14.29
N VAL A 113 -22.86 0.83 -15.24
CA VAL A 113 -23.83 0.00 -15.98
C VAL A 113 -24.12 -1.29 -15.22
N CYS A 114 -23.09 -1.90 -14.64
CA CYS A 114 -23.20 -3.14 -13.86
C CYS A 114 -23.82 -2.92 -12.46
N GLY A 115 -23.88 -1.67 -12.00
CA GLY A 115 -24.55 -1.27 -10.76
C GLY A 115 -23.74 -1.47 -9.47
N SER A 116 -22.64 -2.23 -9.51
CA SER A 116 -21.72 -2.33 -8.37
C SER A 116 -20.31 -2.77 -8.81
N PHE A 117 -19.32 -2.51 -7.94
CA PHE A 117 -17.95 -3.01 -8.10
C PHE A 117 -17.92 -4.53 -8.25
N LEU A 118 -18.55 -5.27 -7.32
CA LEU A 118 -18.55 -6.73 -7.34
C LEU A 118 -19.20 -7.32 -8.60
N ARG A 119 -20.31 -6.73 -9.08
CA ARG A 119 -20.92 -7.15 -10.36
C ARG A 119 -19.98 -6.93 -11.54
N THR A 120 -19.24 -5.83 -11.54
CA THR A 120 -18.26 -5.54 -12.59
C THR A 120 -17.13 -6.58 -12.60
N CYS A 121 -16.67 -7.01 -11.41
CA CYS A 121 -15.72 -8.12 -11.27
C CYS A 121 -16.28 -9.45 -11.83
N GLU A 122 -17.54 -9.79 -11.54
CA GLU A 122 -18.19 -10.99 -12.09
C GLU A 122 -18.18 -11.00 -13.63
N PHE A 123 -18.47 -9.85 -14.26
CA PHE A 123 -18.41 -9.73 -15.73
C PHE A 123 -17.00 -9.91 -16.27
N PHE A 124 -16.00 -9.33 -15.61
CA PHE A 124 -14.60 -9.51 -15.98
C PHE A 124 -14.14 -10.96 -15.84
N GLU A 125 -14.46 -11.63 -14.72
CA GLU A 125 -14.13 -13.04 -14.52
C GLU A 125 -14.75 -13.95 -15.58
N ARG A 126 -16.01 -13.71 -15.95
CA ARG A 126 -16.68 -14.44 -17.02
C ARG A 126 -16.01 -14.22 -18.38
N TYR A 127 -15.60 -12.98 -18.67
CA TYR A 127 -14.87 -12.67 -19.90
C TYR A 127 -13.53 -13.42 -19.96
N VAL A 128 -12.74 -13.38 -18.88
CA VAL A 128 -11.45 -14.05 -18.81
C VAL A 128 -11.61 -15.57 -18.96
N LYS A 129 -12.58 -16.18 -18.26
CA LYS A 129 -12.89 -17.62 -18.38
C LYS A 129 -13.26 -18.00 -19.82
N GLY A 130 -14.22 -17.31 -20.41
CA GLY A 130 -14.69 -17.61 -21.77
C GLY A 130 -13.64 -17.40 -22.86
N ARG A 131 -12.70 -16.49 -22.66
CA ARG A 131 -11.68 -16.15 -23.66
C ARG A 131 -10.41 -17.00 -23.56
N TYR A 132 -9.99 -17.34 -22.34
CA TYR A 132 -8.67 -17.95 -22.10
C TYR A 132 -8.74 -19.35 -21.48
N PHE A 133 -9.90 -19.78 -20.99
CA PHE A 133 -10.03 -21.04 -20.24
C PHE A 133 -11.08 -22.02 -20.79
N ASP A 134 -11.95 -21.62 -21.73
CA ASP A 134 -12.98 -22.50 -22.33
C ASP A 134 -12.46 -23.36 -23.52
N GLU A 135 -11.15 -23.36 -23.81
CA GLU A 135 -10.52 -24.21 -24.86
C GLU A 135 -9.81 -25.48 -24.32
N PHE A 136 -10.09 -25.93 -23.08
CA PHE A 136 -9.63 -27.22 -22.53
C PHE A 136 -10.77 -28.12 -22.07
#